data_AF-A0A813K4W7-F1
#
_entry.id   AF-A0A813K4W7-F1
#
_cell.length_a   1.000
_cell.length_b   1.000
_cell.length_c   1.000
_cell.angle_alpha   90.00
_cell.angle_beta   90.00
_cell.angle_gamma   90.00
#
_symmetry.space_group_name_H-M   'P 1'
#
loop_
_entity.id
_entity.type
_entity.pdbx_description
1 polymer ?
#
loop_
_entity_poly.entity_id
_entity_poly.type
_entity_poly.pdbx_seq_one_letter_code
_entity_poly.pdbx_strand_id
1 'polypeptide(L)'
;MPQPEATQRPMGKEELEQHHSDCPPLPGHREHSCTDIAWLLLLSLAMGGLCYPIWHAESNGDLTKFFRGFDYKGRMCGRDVPGSFEFWCQRPGYPPDSKHPICVAECPNSTQQIHACFHEFRNGSNATVATPDYATIAFGRRCLQNPELDKTVAEGLSLLAQLEEPGTTTLPPSRNSSGMIEAMLKKAEDCDITTNLLTAAGSIKRGAGVLGAAFVA
;
A
#
# COMPACT_ATOMS: atom_id res chain seq x y z
N MET A 1 0.86 -20.96 -64.16
CA MET A 1 0.16 -19.83 -64.79
C MET A 1 0.25 -18.65 -63.83
N PRO A 2 0.83 -17.51 -64.24
CA PRO A 2 0.93 -16.34 -63.37
C PRO A 2 -0.44 -15.63 -63.29
N GLN A 3 -0.84 -15.24 -62.08
CA GLN A 3 -2.07 -14.46 -61.89
C GLN A 3 -1.86 -13.01 -62.34
N PRO A 4 -2.87 -12.37 -62.97
CA PRO A 4 -2.77 -10.99 -63.39
C PRO A 4 -2.75 -10.07 -62.16
N GLU A 5 -1.66 -9.30 -62.06
CA GLU A 5 -1.44 -8.28 -61.06
C GLU A 5 -2.44 -7.13 -61.26
N ALA A 6 -3.39 -7.01 -60.36
CA ALA A 6 -4.42 -5.98 -60.40
C ALA A 6 -3.79 -4.61 -60.11
N THR A 7 -3.63 -3.80 -61.15
CA THR A 7 -3.17 -2.41 -61.06
C THR A 7 -4.22 -1.58 -60.30
N GLN A 8 -3.99 -1.34 -59.02
CA GLN A 8 -4.79 -0.40 -58.22
C GLN A 8 -4.52 1.03 -58.70
N ARG A 9 -5.54 1.67 -59.27
CA ARG A 9 -5.48 3.11 -59.55
C ARG A 9 -5.61 3.88 -58.23
N PRO A 10 -4.79 4.92 -58.01
CA PRO A 10 -4.95 5.78 -56.84
C PRO A 10 -6.32 6.47 -56.92
N MET A 11 -7.20 6.18 -55.96
CA MET A 11 -8.48 6.89 -55.85
C MET A 11 -8.20 8.36 -55.52
N GLY A 12 -8.79 9.25 -56.31
CA GLY A 12 -8.68 10.69 -56.12
C GLY A 12 -9.27 11.10 -54.77
N LYS A 13 -8.62 12.04 -54.10
CA LYS A 13 -9.00 12.50 -52.75
C LYS A 13 -10.44 13.04 -52.68
N GLU A 14 -10.98 13.51 -53.80
CA GLU A 14 -12.33 14.07 -53.93
C GLU A 14 -13.44 13.00 -53.89
N GLU A 15 -13.19 11.78 -54.36
CA GLU A 15 -14.20 10.70 -54.31
C GLU A 15 -14.39 10.14 -52.89
N LEU A 16 -13.38 10.29 -52.01
CA LEU A 16 -13.47 9.82 -50.63
C LEU A 16 -14.32 10.75 -49.75
N GLU A 17 -14.27 12.06 -49.98
CA GLU A 17 -15.14 13.01 -49.25
C GLU A 17 -16.61 12.85 -49.64
N GLN A 18 -16.89 12.55 -50.91
CA GLN A 18 -18.26 12.46 -51.38
C GLN A 18 -18.96 11.16 -50.93
N HIS A 19 -18.22 10.06 -50.74
CA HIS A 19 -18.78 8.80 -50.26
C HIS A 19 -19.09 8.80 -48.75
N HIS A 20 -18.59 9.78 -47.99
CA HIS A 20 -18.92 9.92 -46.56
C HIS A 20 -20.24 10.68 -46.32
N SER A 21 -20.82 11.32 -47.35
CA SER A 21 -22.08 12.09 -47.23
C SER A 21 -23.35 11.26 -47.38
N ASP A 22 -23.27 10.01 -47.85
CA ASP A 22 -24.45 9.18 -48.15
C ASP A 22 -24.74 8.08 -47.12
N CYS A 23 -24.00 8.01 -46.02
CA CYS A 23 -24.36 7.11 -44.93
C CYS A 23 -25.60 7.67 -44.20
N PRO A 24 -26.75 6.97 -44.24
CA PRO A 24 -27.93 7.43 -43.52
C PRO A 24 -27.59 7.50 -42.02
N PRO A 25 -28.05 8.55 -41.30
CA PRO A 25 -27.78 8.68 -39.88
C PRO A 25 -28.26 7.42 -39.16
N LEU A 26 -27.40 6.88 -38.29
CA LEU A 26 -27.78 5.74 -37.45
C LEU A 26 -29.08 6.07 -36.71
N PRO A 27 -30.07 5.16 -36.69
CA PRO A 27 -31.34 5.41 -36.01
C PRO A 27 -31.08 5.70 -34.53
N GLY A 28 -31.45 6.90 -34.09
CA GLY A 28 -31.18 7.40 -32.73
C GLY A 28 -30.09 8.48 -32.64
N HIS A 29 -29.43 8.82 -33.75
CA HIS A 29 -28.52 9.97 -33.79
C HIS A 29 -29.32 11.28 -33.77
N ARG A 30 -29.24 12.01 -32.66
CA ARG A 30 -29.78 13.36 -32.52
C ARG A 30 -28.61 14.32 -32.44
N GLU A 31 -28.60 15.34 -33.30
CA GLU A 31 -27.57 16.38 -33.25
C GLU A 31 -27.73 17.19 -31.95
N HIS A 32 -26.80 16.99 -31.01
CA HIS A 32 -26.80 17.65 -29.71
C HIS A 32 -25.91 18.90 -29.75
N SER A 33 -26.39 19.97 -30.38
CA SER A 33 -25.54 21.14 -30.66
C SER A 33 -25.49 22.19 -29.54
N CYS A 34 -26.41 22.15 -28.56
CA CYS A 34 -26.56 23.23 -27.57
C CYS A 34 -26.29 22.85 -26.10
N THR A 35 -26.36 21.57 -25.73
CA THR A 35 -26.10 21.14 -24.35
C THR A 35 -24.62 21.04 -24.02
N ASP A 36 -23.77 20.86 -25.03
CA ASP A 36 -22.37 20.50 -24.84
C ASP A 36 -21.55 21.64 -24.24
N ILE A 37 -21.83 22.89 -24.60
CA ILE A 37 -21.11 24.06 -24.06
C ILE A 37 -21.37 24.21 -22.56
N ALA A 38 -22.62 24.08 -22.12
CA ALA A 38 -22.96 24.18 -20.70
C ALA A 38 -22.30 23.07 -19.88
N TRP A 39 -22.28 21.84 -20.41
CA TRP A 39 -21.58 20.72 -19.79
C TRP A 39 -20.06 20.89 -19.77
N LEU A 40 -19.47 21.43 -20.84
CA LEU A 40 -18.04 21.75 -20.90
C LEU A 40 -17.64 22.80 -19.86
N LEU A 41 -18.45 23.85 -19.67
CA LEU A 41 -18.21 24.85 -18.62
C LEU A 41 -18.31 24.25 -17.22
N LEU A 42 -19.32 23.41 -16.97
CA LEU A 42 -19.48 22.71 -15.69
C LEU A 42 -18.31 21.77 -15.42
N LEU A 43 -17.88 21.00 -16.43
CA LEU A 43 -16.72 20.11 -16.34
C LEU A 43 -15.44 20.90 -16.08
N SER A 44 -15.25 22.03 -16.79
CA SER A 44 -14.09 22.90 -16.60
C SER A 44 -14.06 23.50 -15.19
N LEU A 45 -15.21 23.90 -14.66
CA LEU A 45 -15.32 24.39 -13.29
C LEU A 45 -14.99 23.29 -12.27
N ALA A 46 -15.48 22.07 -12.48
CA ALA A 46 -15.17 20.92 -11.62
C ALA A 46 -13.67 20.58 -11.64
N MET A 47 -13.07 20.54 -12.84
CA MET A 47 -11.63 20.33 -12.99
C MET A 47 -10.82 21.46 -12.34
N GLY A 48 -11.23 22.71 -12.52
CA GLY A 48 -10.63 23.87 -11.84
C GLY A 48 -10.70 23.74 -10.32
N GLY A 49 -11.87 23.34 -9.78
CA GLY A 49 -12.06 23.13 -8.34
C GLY A 49 -11.22 21.99 -7.75
N LEU A 50 -10.88 20.97 -8.55
CA LEU A 50 -10.01 19.87 -8.14
C LEU A 50 -8.52 20.21 -8.30
N CYS A 51 -8.13 20.85 -9.40
CA CYS A 51 -6.74 21.18 -9.70
C CYS A 51 -6.23 22.36 -8.88
N TYR A 52 -7.07 23.35 -8.60
CA TYR A 52 -6.70 24.55 -7.83
C TYR A 52 -6.11 24.24 -6.45
N PRO A 53 -6.74 23.44 -5.56
CA PRO A 53 -6.16 23.13 -4.25
C PRO A 53 -4.85 22.35 -4.35
N ILE A 54 -4.67 21.50 -5.38
CA ILE A 54 -3.42 20.78 -5.61
C ILE A 54 -2.30 21.76 -5.99
N TRP A 55 -2.54 22.61 -6.99
CA TRP A 55 -1.57 23.63 -7.42
C TRP A 55 -1.24 24.61 -6.29
N HIS A 56 -2.24 25.03 -5.52
CA HIS A 56 -2.06 25.90 -4.37
C HIS A 56 -1.27 25.20 -3.25
N ALA A 57 -1.51 23.91 -3.00
CA ALA A 57 -0.77 23.12 -2.03
C ALA A 57 0.68 22.85 -2.47
N GLU A 58 0.95 22.74 -3.76
CA GLU A 58 2.30 22.60 -4.29
C GLU A 58 3.10 23.90 -4.20
N SER A 59 2.45 25.04 -4.47
CA SER A 59 3.12 26.36 -4.50
C SER A 59 3.34 26.95 -3.10
N ASN A 60 2.38 26.76 -2.19
CA ASN A 60 2.40 27.38 -0.86
C ASN A 60 2.51 26.36 0.29
N GLY A 61 2.28 25.08 0.02
CA GLY A 61 2.19 24.03 1.02
C GLY A 61 3.40 23.11 1.04
N ASP A 62 3.50 22.37 2.13
CA ASP A 62 4.44 21.25 2.26
C ASP A 62 3.69 19.95 1.96
N LEU A 63 3.76 19.47 0.72
CA LEU A 63 3.13 18.21 0.29
C LEU A 63 3.64 17.00 1.11
N THR A 64 4.79 17.11 1.77
CA THR A 64 5.28 16.04 2.66
C THR A 64 4.37 15.83 3.87
N LYS A 65 3.50 16.80 4.20
CA LYS A 65 2.49 16.70 5.26
C LYS A 65 1.49 15.57 5.02
N PHE A 66 1.13 15.27 3.76
CA PHE A 66 0.17 14.21 3.44
C PHE A 66 0.72 12.79 3.63
N PHE A 67 2.05 12.65 3.63
CA PHE A 67 2.72 11.36 3.74
C PHE A 67 3.27 11.08 5.16
N ARG A 68 3.05 12.00 6.11
CA ARG A 68 3.47 11.84 7.50
C ARG A 68 2.33 11.32 8.35
N GLY A 69 2.67 10.47 9.32
CA GLY A 69 1.74 10.03 10.35
C GLY A 69 1.41 11.16 11.32
N PHE A 70 0.29 10.98 12.02
CA PHE A 70 -0.14 11.84 13.12
C PHE A 70 -0.25 10.99 14.38
N ASP A 71 0.05 11.57 15.54
CA ASP A 71 -0.30 10.93 16.80
C ASP A 71 -1.80 11.08 17.11
N TYR A 72 -2.26 10.37 18.14
CA TYR A 72 -3.63 10.44 18.64
C TYR A 72 -4.07 11.84 19.12
N LYS A 73 -3.15 12.81 19.24
CA LYS A 73 -3.43 14.21 19.57
C LYS A 73 -3.48 15.11 18.33
N GLY A 74 -3.34 14.55 17.13
CA GLY A 74 -3.31 15.30 15.87
C GLY A 74 -2.00 16.04 15.62
N ARG A 75 -0.92 15.70 16.32
CA ARG A 75 0.43 16.25 16.12
C ARG A 75 1.18 15.42 15.09
N MET A 76 1.93 16.07 14.21
CA MET A 76 2.62 15.42 13.11
C MET A 76 3.96 14.81 13.55
N CYS A 77 4.16 13.52 13.23
CA CYS A 77 5.40 12.82 13.51
C CYS A 77 6.58 13.45 12.75
N GLY A 78 7.64 13.81 13.48
CA GLY A 78 8.89 14.34 12.94
C GLY A 78 8.84 15.84 12.64
N ARG A 79 7.76 16.52 13.03
CA ARG A 79 7.64 17.99 12.96
C ARG A 79 7.21 18.56 14.30
N ASP A 80 6.06 18.14 14.80
CA ASP A 80 5.50 18.64 16.06
C ASP A 80 5.98 17.83 17.26
N VAL A 81 6.27 16.54 17.04
CA VAL A 81 6.79 15.60 18.03
C VAL A 81 8.01 14.85 17.47
N PRO A 82 8.98 14.48 18.31
CA PRO A 82 10.09 13.65 17.88
C PRO A 82 9.57 12.28 17.43
N GLY A 83 10.21 11.72 16.41
CA GLY A 83 9.87 10.41 15.86
C GLY A 83 9.31 10.49 14.45
N SER A 84 9.86 9.70 13.53
CA SER A 84 9.51 9.74 12.11
C SER A 84 8.45 8.71 11.70
N PHE A 85 8.15 7.76 12.58
CA PHE A 85 7.27 6.63 12.30
C PHE A 85 6.01 6.65 13.16
N GLU A 86 4.92 6.19 12.57
CA GLU A 86 3.63 5.92 13.21
C GLU A 86 3.62 4.48 13.74
N PHE A 87 3.35 4.31 15.04
CA PHE A 87 3.28 3.01 15.71
C PHE A 87 1.94 2.87 16.45
N TRP A 88 1.32 1.69 16.36
CA TRP A 88 0.06 1.39 17.03
C TRP A 88 0.32 0.44 18.19
N CYS A 89 0.00 0.89 19.40
CA CYS A 89 0.16 0.04 20.57
C CYS A 89 -0.79 -1.17 20.53
N GLN A 90 -0.31 -2.31 21.02
CA GLN A 90 -1.10 -3.52 21.14
C GLN A 90 -1.23 -3.89 22.61
N ARG A 91 -2.45 -4.25 23.03
CA ARG A 91 -2.71 -4.76 24.37
C ARG A 91 -2.76 -6.29 24.33
N PRO A 92 -2.28 -7.00 25.36
CA PRO A 92 -2.39 -8.45 25.42
C PRO A 92 -3.85 -8.90 25.28
N GLY A 93 -4.12 -9.78 24.32
CA GLY A 93 -5.48 -10.29 24.05
C GLY A 93 -6.37 -9.35 23.21
N TYR A 94 -5.85 -8.23 22.71
CA TYR A 94 -6.58 -7.30 21.84
C TYR A 94 -5.82 -7.04 20.54
N PRO A 95 -6.52 -6.71 19.43
CA PRO A 95 -5.86 -6.23 18.22
C PRO A 95 -5.17 -4.88 18.47
N PRO A 96 -4.19 -4.50 17.64
CA PRO A 96 -3.56 -3.19 17.69
C PRO A 96 -4.57 -2.05 17.67
N ASP A 97 -4.36 -1.04 18.51
CA ASP A 97 -5.24 0.11 18.61
C ASP A 97 -5.05 1.06 17.42
N SER A 98 -5.73 0.76 16.31
CA SER A 98 -5.72 1.55 15.07
C SER A 98 -6.17 3.00 15.23
N LYS A 99 -6.84 3.37 16.34
CA LYS A 99 -7.39 4.72 16.55
C LYS A 99 -6.42 5.67 17.23
N HIS A 100 -5.45 5.15 17.98
CA HIS A 100 -4.57 5.96 18.80
C HIS A 100 -3.09 5.70 18.50
N PRO A 101 -2.62 6.04 17.28
CA PRO A 101 -1.20 5.92 16.94
C PRO A 101 -0.34 6.85 17.81
N ILE A 102 0.91 6.46 18.02
CA ILE A 102 1.96 7.28 18.62
C ILE A 102 3.12 7.46 17.64
N CYS A 103 3.88 8.54 17.81
CA CYS A 103 5.08 8.78 17.02
C CYS A 103 6.30 8.17 17.71
N VAL A 104 7.09 7.40 16.99
CA VAL A 104 8.32 6.76 17.47
C VAL A 104 9.52 7.10 16.57
N ALA A 105 10.71 7.13 17.17
CA ALA A 105 11.97 7.41 16.46
C ALA A 105 12.31 6.32 15.45
N GLU A 106 12.14 5.07 15.87
CA GLU A 106 12.44 3.86 15.11
C GLU A 106 11.35 2.83 15.41
N CYS A 107 11.09 1.92 14.47
CA CYS A 107 10.12 0.86 14.70
C CYS A 107 10.66 -0.15 15.72
N PRO A 108 9.90 -0.48 16.79
CA PRO A 108 10.35 -1.43 17.80
C PRO A 108 10.68 -2.77 17.15
N ASN A 109 11.85 -3.33 17.48
CA ASN A 109 12.31 -4.62 16.95
C ASN A 109 12.19 -5.76 17.98
N SER A 110 11.69 -5.47 19.18
CA SER A 110 11.58 -6.40 20.29
C SER A 110 10.49 -5.96 21.28
N THR A 111 10.10 -6.86 22.18
CA THR A 111 9.13 -6.61 23.25
C THR A 111 9.74 -5.97 24.51
N GLN A 112 11.04 -5.67 24.49
CA GLN A 112 11.76 -5.09 25.63
C GLN A 112 11.58 -3.57 25.72
N GLN A 113 11.22 -2.94 24.60
CA GLN A 113 10.91 -1.51 24.56
C GLN A 113 9.51 -1.27 25.14
N ILE A 114 9.34 -0.10 25.77
CA ILE A 114 8.10 0.27 26.44
C ILE A 114 7.76 1.68 25.98
N HIS A 115 6.55 1.84 25.42
CA HIS A 115 6.02 3.16 25.07
C HIS A 115 4.77 3.51 25.90
N ALA A 116 4.54 4.81 26.04
CA ALA A 116 3.35 5.35 26.69
C ALA A 116 2.17 5.32 25.70
N CYS A 117 1.30 4.35 25.86
CA CYS A 117 0.20 4.07 24.95
C CYS A 117 -1.12 4.63 25.46
N PHE A 118 -1.99 5.07 24.56
CA PHE A 118 -3.33 5.54 24.94
C PHE A 118 -4.14 4.39 25.55
N HIS A 119 -4.82 4.68 26.65
CA HIS A 119 -5.72 3.75 27.32
C HIS A 119 -7.00 4.47 27.74
N GLU A 120 -8.12 4.00 27.22
CA GLU A 120 -9.46 4.42 27.65
C GLU A 120 -9.90 3.54 28.83
N PHE A 121 -10.12 4.15 29.99
CA PHE A 121 -10.68 3.43 31.13
C PHE A 121 -12.20 3.35 31.02
N ARG A 122 -12.82 2.35 31.66
CA ARG A 122 -14.30 2.18 31.71
C ARG A 122 -15.04 3.42 32.19
N ASN A 123 -14.35 4.29 32.93
CA ASN A 123 -14.90 5.50 33.53
C ASN A 123 -14.95 6.67 32.51
N GLY A 124 -14.50 6.45 31.27
CA GLY A 124 -14.36 7.49 30.23
C GLY A 124 -13.15 8.40 30.43
N SER A 125 -12.28 8.10 31.41
CA SER A 125 -11.02 8.82 31.57
C SER A 125 -9.97 8.30 30.59
N ASN A 126 -9.25 9.24 29.99
CA ASN A 126 -8.15 8.95 29.08
C ASN A 126 -6.83 9.07 29.83
N ALA A 127 -5.99 8.04 29.78
CA ALA A 127 -4.61 8.16 30.24
C ALA A 127 -3.65 7.46 29.30
N THR A 128 -2.36 7.72 29.52
CA THR A 128 -1.28 6.99 28.88
C THR A 128 -0.74 5.94 29.83
N VAL A 129 -0.68 4.68 29.40
CA VAL A 129 -0.16 3.55 30.17
C VAL A 129 1.09 3.02 29.49
N ALA A 130 2.17 2.82 30.25
CA ALA A 130 3.38 2.18 29.78
C ALA A 130 3.06 0.73 29.35
N THR A 131 3.15 0.44 28.06
CA THR A 131 2.81 -0.86 27.48
C THR A 131 4.05 -1.42 26.79
N PRO A 132 4.39 -2.70 26.99
CA PRO A 132 5.49 -3.33 26.26
C PRO A 132 5.17 -3.37 24.77
N ASP A 133 6.16 -3.08 23.94
CA ASP A 133 6.01 -3.09 22.50
C ASP A 133 5.99 -4.52 21.93
N TYR A 134 5.84 -4.60 20.62
CA TYR A 134 6.00 -5.82 19.84
C TYR A 134 6.88 -5.52 18.64
N ALA A 135 7.56 -6.54 18.13
CA ALA A 135 8.45 -6.37 17.00
C ALA A 135 7.67 -6.00 15.72
N THR A 136 8.16 -4.99 15.02
CA THR A 136 7.56 -4.41 13.82
C THR A 136 8.60 -4.22 12.74
N ILE A 137 8.12 -4.08 11.50
CA ILE A 137 8.93 -3.70 10.34
C ILE A 137 8.49 -2.32 9.86
N ALA A 138 9.47 -1.51 9.44
CA ALA A 138 9.19 -0.20 8.87
C ALA A 138 8.67 -0.35 7.44
N PHE A 139 7.48 0.16 7.16
CA PHE A 139 6.90 0.27 5.82
C PHE A 139 6.53 1.73 5.54
N GLY A 140 7.35 2.42 4.78
CA GLY A 140 7.24 3.87 4.62
C GLY A 140 7.50 4.59 5.95
N ARG A 141 6.52 5.34 6.45
CA ARG A 141 6.56 6.02 7.76
C ARG A 141 5.68 5.36 8.81
N ARG A 142 5.43 4.06 8.67
CA ARG A 142 4.56 3.28 9.56
C ARG A 142 5.29 2.03 10.02
N CYS A 143 5.05 1.64 11.27
CA CYS A 143 5.52 0.40 11.83
C CYS A 143 4.40 -0.63 11.73
N LEU A 144 4.60 -1.63 10.87
CA LEU A 144 3.64 -2.72 10.65
C LEU A 144 4.09 -3.96 11.42
N GLN A 145 3.12 -4.74 11.91
CA GLN A 145 3.40 -6.07 12.48
C GLN A 145 4.16 -6.92 11.46
N ASN A 146 5.19 -7.62 11.93
CA ASN A 146 5.90 -8.57 11.09
C ASN A 146 5.10 -9.88 11.00
N PRO A 147 4.47 -10.19 9.85
CA PRO A 147 3.64 -11.39 9.72
C PRO A 147 4.46 -12.68 9.78
N GLU A 148 5.77 -12.62 9.51
CA GLU A 148 6.64 -13.79 9.59
C GLU A 148 6.97 -14.14 11.04
N LEU A 149 7.14 -13.13 11.89
CA LEU A 149 7.44 -13.33 13.31
C LEU A 149 6.26 -13.92 14.06
N ASP A 150 5.03 -13.54 13.71
CA ASP A 150 3.82 -14.10 14.31
C ASP A 150 3.71 -15.61 14.07
N LYS A 151 4.13 -16.11 12.90
CA LYS A 151 4.14 -17.55 12.62
C LYS A 151 5.10 -18.30 13.52
N THR A 152 6.33 -17.80 13.65
CA THR A 152 7.36 -18.46 14.47
C THR A 152 7.01 -18.42 15.96
N VAL A 153 6.43 -17.31 16.44
CA VAL A 153 6.00 -17.17 17.83
C VAL A 153 4.80 -18.07 18.12
N ALA A 154 3.82 -18.16 17.21
CA ALA A 154 2.69 -19.08 17.35
C ALA A 154 3.14 -20.55 17.37
N GLU A 155 4.05 -20.94 16.50
CA GLU A 155 4.65 -22.28 16.47
C GLU A 155 5.43 -22.57 17.77
N GLY A 156 6.27 -21.63 18.23
CA GLY A 156 7.03 -21.75 19.47
C GLY A 156 6.14 -21.88 20.71
N LEU A 157 5.08 -21.06 20.81
CA LEU A 157 4.09 -21.15 21.90
C LEU A 157 3.34 -22.49 21.88
N SER A 158 3.02 -23.02 20.70
CA SER A 158 2.38 -24.33 20.59
C SER A 158 3.28 -25.47 21.08
N LEU A 159 4.60 -25.36 20.86
CA LEU A 159 5.59 -26.32 21.39
C LEU A 159 5.78 -26.19 22.89
N LEU A 160 5.81 -24.96 23.43
CA LEU A 160 5.87 -24.73 24.88
C LEU A 160 4.61 -25.23 25.58
N ALA A 161 3.43 -25.05 24.99
CA ALA A 161 2.18 -25.59 25.51
C ALA A 161 2.17 -27.13 25.56
N GLN A 162 2.87 -27.82 24.64
CA GLN A 162 3.04 -29.28 24.71
C GLN A 162 4.01 -29.73 25.81
N LEU A 163 4.94 -28.87 26.22
CA LEU A 163 5.89 -29.15 27.30
C LEU A 163 5.32 -28.83 28.69
N GLU A 164 4.27 -28.01 28.74
CA GLU A 164 3.57 -27.63 29.97
C GLU A 164 2.29 -28.45 30.18
N GLU A 165 2.33 -29.74 29.84
CA GLU A 165 1.36 -30.70 30.36
C GLU A 165 1.81 -31.09 31.79
N PRO A 166 1.06 -30.73 32.86
CA PRO A 166 1.34 -31.15 34.23
C PRO A 166 1.01 -32.63 34.41
N GLY A 167 1.88 -33.50 33.88
CA GLY A 167 1.82 -34.94 34.04
C GLY A 167 2.67 -35.39 35.21
N THR A 168 2.02 -35.62 36.35
CA THR A 168 2.44 -36.42 37.50
C THR A 168 3.58 -37.40 37.20
N THR A 169 4.74 -37.13 37.82
CA THR A 169 5.94 -37.96 37.83
C THR A 169 5.62 -39.44 37.98
N THR A 170 5.73 -40.21 36.90
CA THR A 170 6.10 -41.62 36.97
C THR A 170 7.14 -41.87 35.87
N LEU A 171 8.41 -41.85 36.27
CA LEU A 171 9.59 -42.01 35.41
C LEU A 171 9.61 -43.39 34.74
N PRO A 172 9.71 -43.48 33.40
CA PRO A 172 10.29 -44.64 32.74
C PRO A 172 11.79 -44.43 32.45
N PRO A 173 12.57 -45.51 32.30
CA PRO A 173 14.02 -45.46 32.23
C PRO A 173 14.55 -44.95 30.88
N SER A 174 15.62 -44.16 31.02
CA SER A 174 16.52 -43.62 30.01
C SER A 174 16.75 -44.51 28.78
N ARG A 175 16.52 -43.94 27.58
CA ARG A 175 16.92 -44.52 26.30
C ARG A 175 17.63 -43.46 25.45
N ASN A 176 18.90 -43.72 25.17
CA ASN A 176 19.88 -42.86 24.46
C ASN A 176 19.31 -42.22 23.17
N SER A 177 19.37 -40.88 23.08
CA SER A 177 18.81 -40.04 22.01
C SER A 177 19.89 -39.30 21.19
N SER A 178 20.90 -40.02 20.69
CA SER A 178 22.00 -39.42 19.92
C SER A 178 21.71 -39.18 18.42
N GLY A 179 20.48 -39.39 17.93
CA GLY A 179 20.19 -39.44 16.48
C GLY A 179 19.30 -38.34 15.89
N MET A 180 18.71 -37.44 16.70
CA MET A 180 17.64 -36.55 16.20
C MET A 180 18.14 -35.17 15.75
N ILE A 181 19.36 -34.76 16.13
CA ILE A 181 19.89 -33.43 15.80
C ILE A 181 20.45 -33.36 14.37
N GLU A 182 20.97 -34.46 13.81
CA GLU A 182 21.49 -34.46 12.42
C GLU A 182 20.40 -34.39 11.35
N ALA A 183 19.15 -34.78 11.64
CA ALA A 183 18.08 -34.77 10.65
C ALA A 183 17.51 -33.37 10.37
N MET A 184 17.67 -32.40 11.28
CA MET A 184 17.12 -31.05 11.11
C MET A 184 18.03 -30.10 10.33
N LEU A 185 19.35 -30.34 10.30
CA LEU A 185 20.29 -29.47 9.59
C LEU A 185 20.30 -29.68 8.06
N LYS A 186 19.87 -30.83 7.56
CA LYS A 186 19.88 -31.14 6.12
C LYS A 186 18.70 -30.53 5.34
N LYS A 187 17.70 -29.96 6.01
CA LYS A 187 16.48 -29.43 5.37
C LYS A 187 16.50 -27.93 5.10
N ALA A 188 17.60 -27.24 5.44
CA ALA A 188 17.75 -25.80 5.29
C ALA A 188 18.44 -25.36 3.98
N GLU A 189 19.01 -26.30 3.19
CA GLU A 189 19.73 -25.96 1.94
C GLU A 189 18.84 -25.90 0.67
N ASP A 190 17.56 -26.31 0.74
CA ASP A 190 16.70 -26.41 -0.46
C ASP A 190 15.74 -25.21 -0.70
N CYS A 191 15.82 -24.14 0.09
CA CYS A 191 14.97 -22.95 -0.07
C CYS A 191 15.74 -21.77 -0.71
N ASP A 192 16.27 -21.96 -1.92
CA ASP A 192 16.79 -20.87 -2.74
C ASP A 192 15.69 -20.35 -3.69
N ILE A 193 14.85 -19.45 -3.19
CA ILE A 193 13.82 -18.72 -3.97
C ILE A 193 14.25 -17.26 -4.05
N THR A 194 15.36 -16.99 -4.75
CA THR A 194 15.92 -15.63 -4.79
C THR A 194 16.46 -15.18 -6.15
N THR A 195 15.70 -15.37 -7.25
CA THR A 195 16.18 -14.86 -8.55
C THR A 195 15.17 -14.29 -9.56
N ASN A 196 13.85 -14.26 -9.31
CA ASN A 196 12.89 -13.90 -10.38
C ASN A 196 12.11 -12.58 -10.23
N LEU A 197 12.40 -11.71 -9.26
CA LEU A 197 11.59 -10.49 -9.05
C LEU A 197 12.21 -9.15 -9.51
N LEU A 198 13.43 -9.13 -10.04
CA LEU A 198 14.12 -7.87 -10.37
C LEU A 198 14.01 -7.41 -11.84
N THR A 199 13.32 -8.14 -12.71
CA THR A 199 13.28 -7.81 -14.16
C THR A 199 12.05 -7.00 -14.61
N ALA A 200 11.08 -6.74 -13.74
CA ALA A 200 9.81 -6.10 -14.15
C ALA A 200 9.71 -4.57 -13.92
N ALA A 201 10.68 -3.94 -13.25
CA ALA A 201 10.58 -2.52 -12.85
C ALA A 201 11.20 -1.50 -13.84
N GLY A 202 11.65 -1.95 -15.03
CA GLY A 202 12.47 -1.14 -15.94
C GLY A 202 11.74 -0.28 -16.99
N SER A 203 10.42 -0.34 -17.13
CA SER A 203 9.75 0.15 -18.36
C SER A 203 8.59 1.13 -18.17
N ILE A 204 8.66 2.07 -17.23
CA ILE A 204 7.67 3.16 -17.10
C ILE A 204 8.36 4.49 -16.75
N LYS A 205 9.18 5.04 -17.66
CA LYS A 205 9.81 6.36 -17.42
C LYS A 205 9.97 7.28 -18.64
N ARG A 206 9.20 7.08 -19.72
CA ARG A 206 9.21 8.02 -20.87
C ARG A 206 7.78 8.26 -21.36
N GLY A 207 7.16 9.36 -20.93
CA GLY A 207 5.84 9.74 -21.45
C GLY A 207 5.12 10.93 -20.82
N ALA A 208 5.75 11.71 -19.93
CA ALA A 208 5.07 12.81 -19.21
C ALA A 208 5.51 14.21 -19.66
N GLY A 209 5.76 14.41 -20.97
CA GLY A 209 6.43 15.63 -21.43
C GLY A 209 5.91 16.24 -22.73
N VAL A 210 4.63 16.10 -23.10
CA VAL A 210 4.07 16.85 -24.26
C VAL A 210 2.54 17.00 -24.11
N LEU A 211 2.04 17.91 -23.26
CA LEU A 211 0.59 18.26 -23.27
C LEU A 211 0.30 19.60 -22.54
N GLY A 212 1.13 20.62 -22.79
CA GLY A 212 0.99 21.93 -22.15
C GLY A 212 1.24 23.09 -23.12
N ALA A 213 0.54 23.13 -24.25
CA ALA A 213 0.56 24.28 -25.17
C ALA A 213 -0.63 24.28 -26.14
N ALA A 214 -1.87 24.34 -25.65
CA ALA A 214 -3.03 24.54 -26.52
C ALA A 214 -4.27 25.05 -25.78
N PHE A 215 -4.18 26.10 -24.94
CA PHE A 215 -5.38 26.79 -24.42
C PHE A 215 -5.05 28.25 -24.06
N VAL A 216 -4.64 29.04 -25.05
CA VAL A 216 -4.78 30.50 -25.04
C VAL A 216 -5.05 30.93 -26.49
N ALA A 217 -6.33 31.00 -26.86
CA ALA A 217 -6.86 31.74 -27.99
C ALA A 217 -8.34 32.02 -27.71
#